data_AF-A3U587-F1
#
_entry.id   AF-A3U587-F1
#
_cell.length_a   1.000
_cell.length_b   1.000
_cell.length_c   1.000
_cell.angle_alpha   90.00
_cell.angle_beta   90.00
_cell.angle_gamma   90.00
#
_symmetry.space_group_name_H-M   'P 1'
#
loop_
_entity.id
_entity.type
_entity.pdbx_description
1 polymer ?
#
loop_
_entity_poly.entity_id
_entity_poly.type
_entity_poly.pdbx_seq_one_letter_code
_entity_poly.pdbx_strand_id
1 'polypeptide(L)'
;MQPNNFTTDFFGIGILNGKTPENLGVLWRTAQNLGASFIFTIGKRYAHQASDTHNSVKSMPYYHYKDFNDFFDHLPKGVRIVGVEKTETAIQLEDFEHPRRCVYLLGAEDHGLTREAIDRSHFLIQFKSEFSLNVAVAGSIVLYDRSRNKPFQ
;
A
#
# COMPACT_ATOMS: atom_id res chain seq x y z
N MET A 1 29.40 -1.64 7.51
CA MET A 1 28.66 -2.91 7.60
C MET A 1 27.93 -3.08 6.28
N GLN A 2 28.22 -4.12 5.50
CA GLN A 2 27.50 -4.32 4.23
C GLN A 2 26.04 -4.67 4.53
N PRO A 3 25.05 -4.13 3.79
CA PRO A 3 23.66 -4.49 4.00
C PRO A 3 23.48 -5.99 3.78
N ASN A 4 23.07 -6.70 4.83
CA ASN A 4 22.78 -8.12 4.74
C ASN A 4 21.42 -8.30 4.06
N ASN A 5 21.43 -8.71 2.80
CA ASN A 5 20.23 -8.92 1.99
C ASN A 5 19.30 -10.03 2.50
N PHE A 6 19.62 -10.72 3.60
CA PHE A 6 18.73 -11.67 4.29
C PHE A 6 18.05 -11.09 5.53
N THR A 7 18.45 -9.90 5.99
CA THR A 7 17.83 -9.19 7.13
C THR A 7 17.15 -7.88 6.71
N THR A 8 17.13 -7.56 5.42
CA THR A 8 16.49 -6.36 4.90
C THR A 8 14.98 -6.55 4.81
N ASP A 9 14.28 -5.89 5.72
CA ASP A 9 12.84 -5.68 5.69
C ASP A 9 12.56 -4.45 4.82
N PHE A 10 11.59 -4.55 3.93
CA PHE A 10 11.12 -3.40 3.18
C PHE A 10 9.65 -3.57 2.87
N PHE A 11 8.96 -2.46 2.75
CA PHE A 11 7.61 -2.48 2.25
C PHE A 11 7.30 -1.25 1.43
N GLY A 12 6.41 -1.44 0.46
CA GLY A 12 5.83 -0.35 -0.31
C GLY A 12 4.33 -0.26 -0.08
N ILE A 13 3.74 0.87 -0.42
CA ILE A 13 2.29 1.04 -0.44
C ILE A 13 1.88 1.81 -1.70
N GLY A 14 0.79 1.39 -2.31
CA GLY A 14 0.32 2.01 -3.53
C GLY A 14 -1.16 1.81 -3.79
N ILE A 15 -1.67 2.63 -4.69
CA ILE A 15 -3.09 2.65 -5.05
C ILE A 15 -3.27 2.23 -6.50
N LEU A 16 -4.21 1.32 -6.72
CA LEU A 16 -4.74 0.95 -8.03
C LEU A 16 -5.85 1.91 -8.43
N ASN A 17 -5.69 2.59 -9.58
CA ASN A 17 -6.69 3.47 -10.17
C ASN A 17 -7.16 4.65 -9.28
N GLY A 18 -6.26 5.21 -8.47
CA GLY A 18 -6.56 6.35 -7.59
C GLY A 18 -7.12 7.56 -8.36
N LYS A 19 -8.19 8.19 -7.84
CA LYS A 19 -8.89 9.28 -8.53
C LYS A 19 -8.45 10.68 -8.09
N THR A 20 -8.23 10.90 -6.80
CA THR A 20 -8.05 12.24 -6.23
C THR A 20 -6.60 12.45 -5.75
N PRO A 21 -5.93 13.54 -6.19
CA PRO A 21 -4.60 13.90 -5.72
C PRO A 21 -4.51 14.11 -4.20
N GLU A 22 -5.58 14.58 -3.56
CA GLU A 22 -5.64 14.88 -2.13
C GLU A 22 -5.42 13.61 -1.29
N ASN A 23 -6.09 12.51 -1.66
CA ASN A 23 -5.93 11.22 -1.00
C ASN A 23 -4.51 10.67 -1.11
N LEU A 24 -3.89 10.86 -2.28
CA LEU A 24 -2.51 10.43 -2.52
C LEU A 24 -1.53 11.21 -1.64
N GLY A 25 -1.69 12.53 -1.52
CA GLY A 25 -0.83 13.36 -0.67
C GLY A 25 -0.86 12.95 0.80
N VAL A 26 -2.05 12.69 1.36
CA VAL A 26 -2.21 12.22 2.74
C VAL A 26 -1.54 10.85 2.94
N LEU A 27 -1.82 9.90 2.06
CA LEU A 27 -1.24 8.55 2.15
C LEU A 27 0.29 8.58 2.04
N TRP A 28 0.85 9.42 1.15
CA TRP A 28 2.30 9.52 0.97
C TRP A 28 2.98 10.09 2.21
N ARG A 29 2.38 11.12 2.82
CA ARG A 29 2.87 11.67 4.08
C ARG A 29 2.82 10.61 5.19
N THR A 30 1.76 9.83 5.29
CA THR A 30 1.68 8.74 6.27
C THR A 30 2.73 7.66 6.00
N ALA A 31 2.85 7.21 4.75
CA ALA A 31 3.83 6.21 4.32
C ALA A 31 5.26 6.62 4.67
N GLN A 32 5.62 7.88 4.40
CA GLN A 32 6.92 8.42 4.74
C GLN A 32 7.18 8.43 6.27
N ASN A 33 6.19 8.85 7.06
CA ASN A 33 6.32 8.92 8.52
C ASN A 33 6.31 7.53 9.20
N LEU A 34 5.74 6.52 8.55
CA LEU A 34 5.65 5.15 9.08
C LEU A 34 6.67 4.19 8.46
N GLY A 35 7.66 4.71 7.73
CA GLY A 35 8.84 3.96 7.30
C GLY A 35 8.67 3.14 6.01
N ALA A 36 7.70 3.51 5.16
CA ALA A 36 7.61 2.90 3.83
C ALA A 36 8.89 3.15 3.04
N SER A 37 9.35 2.13 2.32
CA SER A 37 10.56 2.20 1.51
C SER A 37 10.32 2.85 0.15
N PHE A 38 9.09 2.76 -0.35
CA PHE A 38 8.64 3.40 -1.58
C PHE A 38 7.12 3.49 -1.64
N ILE A 39 6.65 4.35 -2.54
CA ILE A 39 5.24 4.51 -2.88
C ILE A 39 5.03 4.25 -4.37
N PHE A 40 3.82 3.84 -4.73
CA PHE A 40 3.51 3.63 -6.15
C PHE A 40 2.05 3.89 -6.52
N THR A 41 1.82 4.12 -7.80
CA THR A 41 0.47 4.15 -8.39
C THR A 41 0.40 3.19 -9.57
N ILE A 42 -0.79 2.65 -9.81
CA ILE A 42 -1.09 1.82 -10.96
C ILE A 42 -2.25 2.46 -11.73
N GLY A 43 -2.11 2.61 -13.04
CA GLY A 43 -3.14 3.19 -13.90
C GLY A 43 -3.04 4.71 -13.98
N LYS A 44 -3.84 5.43 -13.20
CA LYS A 44 -3.85 6.90 -13.23
C LYS A 44 -2.58 7.46 -12.59
N ARG A 45 -1.87 8.30 -13.34
CA ARG A 45 -0.69 8.99 -12.84
C ARG A 45 -1.11 10.09 -11.86
N TYR A 46 -0.34 10.23 -10.79
CA TYR A 46 -0.42 11.40 -9.92
C TYR A 46 -0.09 12.67 -10.74
N ALA A 47 -1.10 13.52 -10.96
CA ALA A 47 -0.89 14.86 -11.49
C ALA A 47 -0.49 15.76 -10.32
N HIS A 48 0.77 16.19 -10.32
CA HIS A 48 1.36 17.04 -9.29
C HIS A 48 0.43 18.24 -9.01
N GLN A 49 -0.15 18.31 -7.80
CA GLN A 49 -0.91 19.49 -7.41
C GLN A 49 0.06 20.59 -6.99
N ALA A 50 -0.20 21.83 -7.46
CA ALA A 50 0.54 23.03 -7.07
C ALA A 50 0.40 23.39 -5.58
N SER A 51 -0.45 22.68 -4.83
CA SER A 51 -0.58 22.76 -3.37
C SER A 51 0.38 21.85 -2.61
N ASP A 52 1.16 21.00 -3.30
CA ASP A 52 2.27 20.25 -2.71
C ASP A 52 3.31 21.23 -2.21
N THR A 53 3.24 21.50 -0.91
CA THR A 53 4.17 22.36 -0.19
C THR A 53 5.54 21.68 -0.18
N HIS A 54 6.29 21.90 -1.24
CA HIS A 54 7.74 21.88 -1.43
C HIS A 54 8.64 20.72 -0.94
N ASN A 55 8.25 19.72 -0.14
CA ASN A 55 9.24 18.76 0.40
C ASN A 55 8.83 17.29 0.66
N SER A 56 7.54 16.92 0.63
CA SER A 56 7.11 15.56 1.01
C SER A 56 7.44 14.50 -0.06
N VAL A 57 7.15 14.77 -1.34
CA VAL A 57 7.38 13.80 -2.44
C VAL A 57 8.87 13.65 -2.79
N LYS A 58 9.74 14.61 -2.41
CA LYS A 58 11.14 14.63 -2.85
C LYS A 58 12.07 13.63 -2.16
N SER A 59 11.63 12.96 -1.09
CA SER A 59 12.52 12.14 -0.25
C SER A 59 12.27 10.63 -0.31
N MET A 60 11.13 10.18 -0.87
CA MET A 60 10.78 8.77 -0.96
C MET A 60 10.63 8.35 -2.43
N PRO A 61 11.22 7.21 -2.87
CA PRO A 61 11.05 6.72 -4.22
C PRO A 61 9.57 6.55 -4.60
N TYR A 62 9.20 7.11 -5.74
CA TYR A 62 7.87 7.01 -6.32
C TYR A 62 7.92 6.26 -7.65
N TYR A 63 7.13 5.19 -7.74
CA TYR A 63 6.98 4.40 -8.97
C TYR A 63 5.59 4.59 -9.56
N HIS A 64 5.51 4.49 -10.87
CA HIS A 64 4.25 4.54 -11.59
C HIS A 64 4.20 3.41 -12.61
N TYR A 65 3.15 2.61 -12.54
CA TYR A 65 2.89 1.49 -13.43
C TYR A 65 1.67 1.79 -14.29
N LYS A 66 1.73 1.44 -15.57
CA LYS A 66 0.64 1.75 -16.52
C LYS A 66 -0.65 0.98 -16.20
N ASP A 67 -0.53 -0.24 -15.70
CA ASP A 67 -1.63 -1.16 -15.41
C ASP A 67 -1.15 -2.23 -14.39
N PHE A 68 -2.07 -3.09 -13.96
CA PHE A 68 -1.76 -4.08 -12.93
C PHE A 68 -0.74 -5.13 -13.41
N ASN A 69 -0.77 -5.51 -14.68
CA ASN A 69 0.19 -6.47 -15.24
C ASN A 69 1.60 -5.88 -15.27
N ASP A 70 1.75 -4.61 -15.64
CA ASP A 70 3.01 -3.88 -15.57
C ASP A 70 3.58 -3.84 -14.15
N PHE A 71 2.72 -3.58 -13.15
CA PHE A 71 3.11 -3.65 -11.75
C PHE A 71 3.56 -5.05 -11.35
N PHE A 72 2.80 -6.08 -11.75
CA PHE A 72 3.05 -7.46 -11.39
C PHE A 72 4.36 -7.98 -12.01
N ASP A 73 4.62 -7.66 -13.27
CA ASP A 73 5.83 -8.05 -14.01
C ASP A 73 7.09 -7.40 -13.45
N HIS A 74 6.97 -6.21 -12.85
CA HIS A 74 8.08 -5.48 -12.22
C HIS A 74 8.17 -5.72 -10.71
N LEU A 75 7.32 -6.57 -10.13
CA LEU A 75 7.36 -6.87 -8.71
C LEU A 75 8.68 -7.57 -8.34
N PRO A 76 9.45 -7.07 -7.36
CA PRO A 76 10.70 -7.72 -6.98
C PRO A 76 10.46 -9.16 -6.50
N LYS A 77 11.40 -10.06 -6.83
CA LYS A 77 11.31 -11.46 -6.43
C LYS A 77 11.24 -11.59 -4.91
N GLY A 78 10.29 -12.41 -4.44
CA GLY A 78 10.09 -12.69 -3.01
C GLY A 78 9.25 -11.64 -2.26
N VAL A 79 8.70 -10.64 -2.96
CA VAL A 79 7.73 -9.69 -2.37
C VAL A 79 6.34 -10.30 -2.38
N ARG A 80 5.63 -10.17 -1.25
CA ARG A 80 4.23 -10.56 -1.13
C ARG A 80 3.32 -9.37 -1.39
N ILE A 81 2.27 -9.57 -2.18
CA ILE A 81 1.22 -8.57 -2.38
C ILE A 81 0.18 -8.76 -1.27
N VAL A 82 -0.08 -7.71 -0.50
CA VAL A 82 -1.13 -7.65 0.51
C VAL A 82 -2.21 -6.70 0.01
N GLY A 83 -3.32 -7.24 -0.48
CA GLY A 83 -4.47 -6.46 -0.91
C GLY A 83 -5.29 -5.98 0.29
N VAL A 84 -5.63 -4.70 0.33
CA VAL A 84 -6.51 -4.12 1.34
C VAL A 84 -7.90 -3.99 0.74
N GLU A 85 -8.75 -4.96 1.03
CA GLU A 85 -10.09 -5.05 0.45
C GLU A 85 -11.05 -5.79 1.37
N LYS A 86 -12.29 -5.34 1.45
CA LYS A 86 -13.34 -6.01 2.22
C LYS A 86 -13.89 -7.19 1.41
N THR A 87 -13.42 -8.39 1.72
CA THR A 87 -13.94 -9.64 1.17
C THR A 87 -14.26 -10.62 2.30
N GLU A 88 -15.11 -11.62 2.03
CA GLU A 88 -15.41 -12.68 2.99
C GLU A 88 -14.17 -13.52 3.35
N THR A 89 -13.20 -13.57 2.45
CA THR A 89 -11.95 -14.33 2.61
C THR A 89 -10.81 -13.51 3.21
N ALA A 90 -11.01 -12.21 3.44
CA ALA A 90 -9.96 -11.33 3.95
C ALA A 90 -9.73 -11.55 5.45
N ILE A 91 -8.46 -11.64 5.82
CA ILE A 91 -7.99 -11.78 7.20
C ILE A 91 -8.24 -10.46 7.94
N GLN A 92 -8.70 -10.53 9.20
CA GLN A 92 -8.83 -9.34 10.03
C GLN A 92 -7.43 -8.75 10.30
N LEU A 93 -7.28 -7.45 10.11
CA LEU A 93 -6.01 -6.75 10.22
C LEU A 93 -5.40 -6.95 11.59
N GLU A 94 -6.22 -7.00 12.63
CA GLU A 94 -5.83 -7.25 14.02
C GLU A 94 -5.04 -8.57 14.15
N ASP A 95 -5.48 -9.61 13.45
CA ASP A 95 -4.90 -10.96 13.48
C ASP A 95 -3.84 -11.19 12.39
N PHE A 96 -3.65 -10.22 11.49
CA PHE A 96 -2.73 -10.35 10.37
C PHE A 96 -1.27 -10.10 10.79
N GLU A 97 -0.40 -11.04 10.43
CA GLU A 97 1.05 -10.89 10.52
C GLU A 97 1.62 -10.31 9.22
N HIS A 98 2.17 -9.10 9.33
CA HIS A 98 2.72 -8.40 8.17
C HIS A 98 3.99 -9.07 7.64
N PRO A 99 4.06 -9.44 6.35
CA PRO A 99 5.29 -10.00 5.80
C PRO A 99 6.44 -8.99 5.87
N ARG A 100 7.65 -9.49 6.11
CA ARG A 100 8.89 -8.69 6.13
C ARG A 100 9.12 -7.93 4.81
N ARG A 101 8.73 -8.54 3.70
CA ARG A 101 8.85 -8.01 2.33
C ARG A 101 7.50 -8.04 1.64
N CYS A 102 6.81 -6.91 1.66
CA CYS A 102 5.51 -6.83 1.02
C CYS A 102 5.25 -5.48 0.36
N VAL A 103 4.22 -5.48 -0.48
CA VAL A 103 3.59 -4.26 -0.94
C VAL A 103 2.12 -4.30 -0.54
N TYR A 104 1.65 -3.21 0.05
CA TYR A 104 0.24 -3.00 0.32
C TYR A 104 -0.41 -2.39 -0.91
N LEU A 105 -1.42 -3.06 -1.42
CA LEU A 105 -2.17 -2.63 -2.59
C LEU A 105 -3.57 -2.21 -2.17
N LEU A 106 -3.87 -0.93 -2.40
CA LEU A 106 -5.15 -0.32 -2.08
C LEU A 106 -5.98 -0.14 -3.35
N GLY A 107 -7.28 -0.37 -3.23
CA GLY A 107 -8.26 -0.13 -4.29
C GLY A 107 -8.68 1.32 -4.45
N ALA A 108 -9.35 1.63 -5.57
CA ALA A 108 -9.97 2.94 -5.77
C ALA A 108 -11.27 3.05 -4.96
N GLU A 109 -11.64 4.27 -4.54
CA GLU A 109 -12.81 4.50 -3.66
C GLU A 109 -14.13 3.95 -4.20
N ASP A 110 -14.34 3.97 -5.51
CA ASP A 110 -15.62 3.56 -6.12
C ASP A 110 -15.69 2.08 -6.51
N HIS A 111 -14.54 1.43 -6.70
CA HIS A 111 -14.48 0.10 -7.32
C HIS A 111 -13.61 -0.90 -6.56
N GLY A 112 -12.92 -0.45 -5.51
CA GLY A 112 -11.98 -1.28 -4.77
C GLY A 112 -10.83 -1.78 -5.64
N LEU A 113 -10.30 -2.94 -5.26
CA LEU A 113 -9.36 -3.71 -6.06
C LEU A 113 -10.09 -4.39 -7.23
N THR A 114 -9.42 -4.46 -8.38
CA THR A 114 -9.90 -5.29 -9.48
C THR A 114 -9.87 -6.76 -9.08
N ARG A 115 -10.73 -7.58 -9.70
CA ARG A 115 -10.70 -9.04 -9.49
C ARG A 115 -9.32 -9.64 -9.74
N GLU A 116 -8.63 -9.17 -10.77
CA GLU A 116 -7.25 -9.55 -11.08
C GLU A 116 -6.30 -9.25 -9.91
N ALA A 117 -6.40 -8.05 -9.32
CA ALA A 117 -5.57 -7.68 -8.17
C ALA A 117 -5.90 -8.51 -6.92
N ILE A 118 -7.16 -8.85 -6.71
CA ILE A 118 -7.60 -9.73 -5.63
C ILE A 118 -7.02 -11.13 -5.82
N ASP A 119 -7.21 -11.73 -6.99
CA ASP A 119 -6.79 -13.11 -7.31
C ASP A 119 -5.25 -13.28 -7.28
N ARG A 120 -4.50 -12.21 -7.58
CA ARG A 120 -3.02 -12.19 -7.56
C ARG A 120 -2.43 -11.74 -6.23
N SER A 121 -3.27 -11.24 -5.30
CA SER A 121 -2.81 -10.91 -3.96
C SER A 121 -2.49 -12.17 -3.18
N HIS A 122 -1.37 -12.16 -2.46
CA HIS A 122 -0.99 -13.31 -1.63
C HIS A 122 -1.79 -13.36 -0.33
N PHE A 123 -2.21 -12.18 0.14
CA PHE A 123 -3.05 -12.00 1.30
C PHE A 123 -4.06 -10.91 0.99
N LEU A 124 -5.28 -11.09 1.49
CA LEU A 124 -6.29 -10.05 1.55
C LEU A 124 -6.52 -9.73 3.01
N ILE A 125 -6.50 -8.45 3.34
CA ILE A 125 -6.73 -7.96 4.69
C ILE A 125 -7.88 -6.97 4.70
N GLN A 126 -8.62 -6.99 5.80
CA GLN A 126 -9.69 -6.05 6.10
C GLN A 126 -9.65 -5.68 7.57
N PHE A 127 -10.32 -4.62 7.96
CA PHE A 127 -10.53 -4.26 9.34
C PHE A 127 -11.99 -3.91 9.55
N LYS A 128 -12.48 -4.03 10.78
CA LYS A 128 -13.88 -3.78 11.10
C LYS A 128 -14.24 -2.32 10.85
N SER A 129 -15.18 -2.08 9.93
CA SER A 129 -15.82 -0.77 9.78
C SER A 129 -17.22 -0.92 9.16
N GLU A 130 -18.17 -0.07 9.60
CA GLU A 130 -19.56 -0.12 9.13
C GLU A 130 -19.69 0.22 7.64
N PHE A 131 -18.89 1.18 7.18
CA PHE A 131 -18.86 1.61 5.79
C PHE A 131 -17.44 1.52 5.22
N SER A 132 -17.32 1.50 3.88
CA SER A 132 -16.01 1.60 3.23
C SER A 132 -15.35 2.93 3.61
N LEU A 133 -14.09 2.85 4.06
CA LEU A 133 -13.32 4.04 4.39
C LEU A 133 -12.69 4.63 3.15
N ASN A 134 -12.38 5.92 3.23
CA ASN A 134 -11.49 6.58 2.31
C ASN A 134 -10.16 5.80 2.19
N VAL A 135 -9.64 5.70 0.97
CA VAL A 135 -8.46 4.89 0.65
C VAL A 135 -7.21 5.30 1.42
N ALA A 136 -7.00 6.61 1.62
CA ALA A 136 -5.86 7.12 2.37
C ALA A 136 -5.96 6.80 3.86
N VAL A 137 -7.18 6.83 4.41
CA VAL A 137 -7.46 6.42 5.79
C VAL A 137 -7.21 4.93 5.97
N ALA A 138 -7.73 4.09 5.07
CA ALA A 138 -7.50 2.64 5.10
C ALA A 138 -6.00 2.30 5.04
N GLY A 139 -5.27 2.93 4.12
CA GLY A 139 -3.81 2.79 4.05
C GLY A 139 -3.10 3.24 5.32
N SER A 140 -3.54 4.35 5.92
CA SER A 140 -2.97 4.85 7.18
C SER A 140 -3.18 3.89 8.35
N ILE A 141 -4.35 3.25 8.44
CA ILE A 141 -4.65 2.22 9.46
C ILE A 141 -3.73 1.01 9.29
N VAL A 142 -3.57 0.51 8.06
CA VAL A 142 -2.71 -0.64 7.77
C VAL A 142 -1.25 -0.35 8.12
N LEU A 143 -0.77 0.84 7.77
CA LEU A 143 0.60 1.25 8.09
C LEU A 143 0.83 1.43 9.58
N TYR A 144 -0.16 1.97 10.29
CA TYR A 144 -0.11 2.08 11.75
C TYR A 144 -0.12 0.69 12.41
N ASP A 145 -0.94 -0.23 11.92
CA ASP A 145 -0.95 -1.60 12.42
C ASP A 145 0.38 -2.32 12.17
N ARG A 146 1.00 -2.12 11.00
CA ARG A 146 2.36 -2.63 10.71
C ARG A 146 3.42 -2.06 11.64
N SER A 147 3.35 -0.78 11.99
CA SER A 147 4.36 -0.13 12.84
C SER A 147 4.25 -0.52 14.31
N ARG A 148 3.15 -1.17 14.70
CA ARG A 148 2.97 -1.70 16.05
C ARG A 148 3.75 -3.01 16.23
N ASN A 149 4.43 -3.12 17.37
CA ASN A 149 4.88 -4.41 17.87
C ASN A 149 3.65 -5.19 18.36
N LYS A 150 3.07 -6.04 17.51
CA LYS A 150 2.07 -7.00 17.95
C LYS A 150 2.76 -8.06 18.81
N PRO A 151 2.29 -8.34 20.04
CA PRO A 151 2.77 -9.51 20.77
C PRO A 151 2.43 -10.75 19.94
N PHE A 152 3.39 -11.66 19.78
CA PHE A 152 3.11 -13.00 19.24
C PHE A 152 1.99 -13.60 20.10
N GLN A 153 0.85 -13.93 19.49
CA GLN A 153 -0.18 -14.74 20.16
C GLN A 153 0.24 -16.20 20.19
#